data_AF-A0AA37HE37-F1
#
_entry.id   AF-A0AA37HE37-F1
#
_cell.length_a   1.000
_cell.length_b   1.000
_cell.length_c   1.000
_cell.angle_alpha   90.00
_cell.angle_beta   90.00
_cell.angle_gamma   90.00
#
_symmetry.space_group_name_H-M   'P 1'
#
loop_
_entity.id
_entity.type
_entity.pdbx_description
1 polymer ?
#
loop_
_entity_poly.entity_id
_entity_poly.type
_entity_poly.pdbx_seq_one_letter_code
_entity_poly.pdbx_strand_id
1 'polypeptide(L)'
;MASTGDRLKRARRLVTVQEQMRRAAEIELVATRERAAAIEADRARLLAALASSDHGPMLLEATAKRLRGLAAEATAVEAEAAAQAAAVRERGLAQKRAEALAERRADDHRRDADKRDDLDRLDGLAARLPARPDASLP
;
A
#
# COMPACT_ATOMS: atom_id res chain seq x y z
N MET A 1 7.89 25.13 -15.70
CA MET A 1 7.94 23.66 -15.53
C MET A 1 8.39 23.33 -14.11
N ALA A 2 7.84 22.30 -13.46
CA ALA A 2 8.26 21.93 -12.09
C ALA A 2 9.71 21.41 -12.05
N SER A 3 10.47 21.80 -11.02
CA SER A 3 11.87 21.41 -10.83
C SER A 3 12.02 19.90 -10.58
N THR A 4 13.24 19.35 -10.76
CA THR A 4 13.54 17.95 -10.39
C THR A 4 13.32 17.69 -8.90
N GLY A 5 13.60 18.66 -8.04
CA GLY A 5 13.30 18.61 -6.60
C GLY A 5 11.79 18.52 -6.31
N ASP A 6 10.96 19.33 -6.98
CA ASP A 6 9.50 19.26 -6.81
C ASP A 6 8.92 17.92 -7.25
N ARG A 7 9.45 17.37 -8.35
CA ARG A 7 9.06 16.04 -8.84
C ARG A 7 9.44 14.94 -7.84
N LEU A 8 10.63 15.00 -7.26
CA LEU A 8 11.06 14.08 -6.21
C LEU A 8 10.17 14.18 -4.96
N LYS A 9 9.87 15.40 -4.49
CA LYS A 9 9.00 15.62 -3.33
C LYS A 9 7.60 15.04 -3.57
N ARG A 10 7.04 15.22 -4.76
CA ARG A 10 5.75 14.61 -5.13
C ARG A 10 5.82 13.09 -5.17
N ALA A 11 6.88 12.52 -5.74
CA ALA A 11 7.05 11.07 -5.80
C ALA A 11 7.17 10.45 -4.39
N ARG A 12 7.91 11.09 -3.47
CA ARG A 12 7.98 10.66 -2.06
C ARG A 12 6.64 10.71 -1.36
N ARG A 13 5.85 11.77 -1.58
CA ARG A 13 4.47 11.86 -1.05
C ARG A 13 3.58 10.73 -1.57
N LEU A 14 3.72 10.38 -2.85
CA LEU A 14 2.97 9.26 -3.43
C LEU A 14 3.32 7.94 -2.72
N VAL A 15 4.60 7.68 -2.42
CA VAL A 15 5.01 6.50 -1.64
C VAL A 15 4.28 6.44 -0.30
N THR A 16 4.30 7.54 0.46
CA THR A 16 3.60 7.61 1.76
C THR A 16 2.10 7.35 1.64
N VAL A 17 1.45 7.92 0.62
CA VAL A 17 0.02 7.68 0.38
C VAL A 17 -0.25 6.21 0.06
N GLN A 18 0.57 5.60 -0.81
CA GLN A 18 0.40 4.19 -1.16
C GLN A 18 0.60 3.26 0.05
N GLU A 19 1.58 3.58 0.91
CA GLU A 19 1.80 2.85 2.18
C GLU A 19 0.59 2.97 3.11
N GLN A 20 0.04 4.18 3.29
CA GLN A 20 -1.16 4.41 4.09
C GLN A 20 -2.37 3.64 3.55
N MET A 21 -2.57 3.64 2.23
CA MET A 21 -3.65 2.89 1.59
C MET A 21 -3.48 1.38 1.78
N ARG A 22 -2.25 0.85 1.64
CA ARG A 22 -1.97 -0.56 1.89
C ARG A 22 -2.28 -0.94 3.33
N ARG A 23 -1.82 -0.13 4.30
CA ARG A 23 -2.06 -0.36 5.73
C ARG A 23 -3.54 -0.33 6.09
N ALA A 24 -4.30 0.60 5.55
CA ALA A 24 -5.75 0.65 5.75
C ALA A 24 -6.43 -0.65 5.26
N ALA A 25 -6.04 -1.12 4.07
CA ALA A 25 -6.56 -2.36 3.50
C ALA A 25 -6.16 -3.61 4.32
N GLU A 26 -4.95 -3.63 4.88
CA GLU A 26 -4.50 -4.69 5.77
C GLU A 26 -5.35 -4.75 7.05
N ILE A 27 -5.67 -3.59 7.63
CA ILE A 27 -6.53 -3.50 8.82
C ILE A 27 -7.94 -4.02 8.51
N GLU A 28 -8.53 -3.60 7.39
CA GLU A 28 -9.85 -4.09 6.94
C GLU A 28 -9.85 -5.61 6.76
N LEU A 29 -8.81 -6.17 6.12
CA LEU A 29 -8.68 -7.61 5.94
C LEU A 29 -8.57 -8.37 7.27
N VAL A 30 -7.81 -7.84 8.23
CA VAL A 30 -7.69 -8.43 9.56
C VAL A 30 -9.05 -8.46 10.26
N ALA A 31 -9.78 -7.34 10.26
CA ALA A 31 -11.11 -7.26 10.87
C ALA A 31 -12.10 -8.26 10.23
N THR A 32 -12.07 -8.43 8.91
CA THR A 32 -12.91 -9.42 8.22
C THR A 32 -12.54 -10.86 8.58
N ARG A 33 -11.24 -11.16 8.73
CA ARG A 33 -10.78 -12.48 9.16
C ARG A 33 -11.16 -12.79 10.61
N GLU A 34 -11.13 -11.79 11.49
CA GLU A 34 -11.61 -11.93 12.87
C GLU A 34 -13.12 -12.22 12.89
N ARG A 35 -13.91 -11.54 12.05
CA ARG A 35 -15.34 -11.86 11.87
C ARG A 35 -15.57 -13.29 11.38
N ALA A 36 -14.81 -13.76 10.39
CA ALA A 36 -14.90 -15.15 9.92
C ALA A 36 -14.59 -16.16 11.04
N ALA A 37 -13.53 -15.90 11.82
CA ALA A 37 -13.18 -16.75 12.96
C ALA A 37 -14.28 -16.77 14.04
N ALA A 38 -14.93 -15.65 14.30
CA ALA A 38 -16.05 -15.57 15.23
C ALA A 38 -17.26 -16.39 14.76
N ILE A 39 -17.60 -16.34 13.47
CA ILE A 39 -18.69 -17.13 12.87
C ILE A 39 -18.42 -18.63 13.00
N GLU A 40 -17.18 -19.06 12.72
CA GLU A 40 -16.84 -20.48 12.85
C GLU A 40 -16.83 -20.94 14.32
N ALA A 41 -16.42 -20.07 15.25
CA ALA A 41 -16.53 -20.33 16.69
C ALA A 41 -18.00 -20.43 17.16
N ASP A 42 -18.90 -19.61 16.62
CA ASP A 42 -20.34 -19.71 16.88
C ASP A 42 -20.91 -21.03 16.34
N ARG A 43 -20.52 -21.43 15.13
CA ARG A 43 -20.92 -22.69 14.51
C ARG A 43 -20.45 -23.89 15.35
N ALA A 44 -19.19 -23.91 15.77
CA ALA A 44 -18.64 -24.96 16.62
C ALA A 44 -19.37 -25.05 17.97
N ARG A 45 -19.69 -23.91 18.59
CA ARG A 45 -20.48 -23.86 19.83
C ARG A 45 -21.88 -24.44 19.66
N LEU A 46 -22.57 -24.11 18.57
CA LEU A 46 -23.90 -24.67 18.29
C LEU A 46 -23.86 -26.18 18.05
N LEU A 47 -22.87 -26.67 17.30
CA LEU A 47 -22.70 -28.10 17.06
C LEU A 47 -22.37 -28.86 18.35
N ALA A 48 -21.49 -28.31 19.19
CA ALA A 48 -21.16 -28.89 20.50
C ALA A 48 -22.39 -28.96 21.41
N ALA A 49 -23.18 -27.87 21.48
CA ALA A 49 -24.41 -27.84 22.24
C ALA A 49 -25.47 -28.81 21.70
N LEU A 50 -25.47 -29.09 20.39
CA LEU A 50 -26.36 -30.09 19.80
C LEU A 50 -25.94 -31.52 20.19
N ALA A 51 -24.63 -31.78 20.26
CA ALA A 51 -24.08 -33.09 20.61
C ALA A 51 -24.25 -33.44 22.09
N SER A 52 -24.40 -32.44 22.98
CA SER A 52 -24.43 -32.64 24.44
C SER A 52 -25.80 -32.87 25.06
N SER A 53 -26.90 -32.84 24.29
CA SER A 53 -28.25 -32.85 24.88
C SER A 53 -29.30 -33.51 24.00
N ASP A 54 -30.24 -34.19 24.65
CA ASP A 54 -31.46 -34.75 24.05
C ASP A 54 -32.44 -33.62 23.70
N HIS A 55 -32.24 -33.03 22.53
CA HIS A 55 -33.09 -31.97 22.01
C HIS A 55 -34.33 -32.55 21.32
N GLY A 56 -35.51 -31.97 21.61
CA GLY A 56 -36.74 -32.27 20.88
C GLY A 56 -36.74 -31.74 19.44
N PRO A 57 -37.62 -32.24 18.56
CA PRO A 57 -37.59 -31.97 17.10
C PRO A 57 -37.67 -30.49 16.72
N MET A 58 -38.40 -29.65 17.47
CA MET A 58 -38.46 -28.20 17.20
C MET A 58 -37.13 -27.47 17.43
N LEU A 59 -36.33 -27.91 18.41
CA LEU A 59 -35.00 -27.35 18.69
C LEU A 59 -33.99 -27.73 17.60
N LEU A 60 -34.13 -28.94 17.04
CA LEU A 60 -33.31 -29.39 15.90
C LEU A 60 -33.59 -28.55 14.65
N GLU A 61 -34.86 -28.27 14.34
CA GLU A 61 -35.21 -27.45 13.18
C GLU A 61 -34.70 -26.00 13.30
N ALA A 62 -34.88 -25.39 14.47
CA ALA A 62 -34.38 -24.04 14.75
C ALA A 62 -32.85 -23.97 14.65
N THR A 63 -32.14 -24.98 15.19
CA THR A 63 -30.68 -25.07 15.11
C THR A 63 -30.20 -25.28 13.68
N ALA A 64 -30.86 -26.14 12.90
CA ALA A 64 -30.56 -26.34 11.48
C ALA A 64 -30.77 -25.06 10.66
N LYS A 65 -31.80 -24.26 10.96
CA LYS A 65 -32.00 -22.94 10.34
C LYS A 65 -30.87 -21.98 10.70
N ARG A 66 -30.46 -21.92 11.97
CA ARG A 66 -29.35 -21.07 12.43
C ARG A 66 -28.02 -21.47 11.79
N LEU A 67 -27.71 -22.77 11.73
CA LEU A 67 -26.50 -23.28 11.09
C LEU A 67 -26.44 -22.96 9.60
N ARG A 68 -27.57 -23.07 8.88
CA ARG A 68 -27.66 -22.63 7.48
C ARG A 68 -27.39 -21.13 7.33
N GLY A 69 -27.93 -20.31 8.24
CA GLY A 69 -27.65 -18.87 8.28
C GLY A 69 -26.17 -18.56 8.48
N LEU A 70 -25.54 -19.19 9.48
CA LEU A 70 -24.11 -19.02 9.76
C LEU A 70 -23.23 -19.51 8.60
N ALA A 71 -23.61 -20.61 7.92
CA ALA A 71 -22.88 -21.09 6.75
C ALA A 71 -22.94 -20.08 5.60
N ALA A 72 -24.11 -19.50 5.33
CA ALA A 72 -24.25 -18.46 4.30
C ALA A 72 -23.45 -17.20 4.66
N GLU A 73 -23.46 -16.79 5.93
CA GLU A 73 -22.68 -15.67 6.43
C GLU A 73 -21.17 -15.92 6.32
N ALA A 74 -20.70 -17.12 6.69
CA ALA A 74 -19.31 -17.54 6.54
C ALA A 74 -18.86 -17.45 5.07
N THR A 75 -19.64 -17.99 4.13
CA THR A 75 -19.33 -17.90 2.70
C THR A 75 -19.24 -16.45 2.22
N ALA A 76 -20.13 -15.57 2.68
CA ALA A 76 -20.10 -14.16 2.32
C ALA A 76 -18.84 -13.45 2.86
N VAL A 77 -18.48 -13.70 4.12
CA VAL A 77 -17.30 -13.11 4.76
C VAL A 77 -16.01 -13.66 4.14
N GLU A 78 -15.96 -14.94 3.77
CA GLU A 78 -14.81 -15.52 3.05
C GLU A 78 -14.61 -14.87 1.68
N ALA A 79 -15.70 -14.65 0.93
CA ALA A 79 -15.64 -13.96 -0.35
C ALA A 79 -15.17 -12.50 -0.19
N GLU A 80 -15.64 -11.80 0.85
CA GLU A 80 -15.18 -10.46 1.21
C GLU A 80 -13.67 -10.46 1.55
N ALA A 81 -13.22 -11.40 2.37
CA ALA A 81 -11.80 -11.54 2.74
C ALA A 81 -10.91 -11.84 1.52
N ALA A 82 -11.39 -12.65 0.58
CA ALA A 82 -10.66 -12.94 -0.66
C ALA A 82 -10.51 -11.68 -1.54
N ALA A 83 -11.59 -10.88 -1.67
CA ALA A 83 -11.56 -9.61 -2.39
C ALA A 83 -10.62 -8.60 -1.72
N GLN A 84 -10.69 -8.47 -0.39
CA GLN A 84 -9.79 -7.60 0.38
C GLN A 84 -8.33 -8.05 0.27
N ALA A 85 -8.06 -9.36 0.30
CA ALA A 85 -6.71 -9.89 0.09
C ALA A 85 -6.16 -9.56 -1.30
N ALA A 86 -7.00 -9.61 -2.35
CA ALA A 86 -6.61 -9.14 -3.68
C ALA A 86 -6.31 -7.64 -3.68
N ALA A 87 -7.13 -6.83 -3.01
CA ALA A 87 -6.92 -5.38 -2.93
C ALA A 87 -5.65 -5.01 -2.15
N VAL A 88 -5.29 -5.74 -1.08
CA VAL A 88 -4.01 -5.57 -0.38
C VAL A 88 -2.83 -5.87 -1.31
N ARG A 89 -2.89 -6.95 -2.10
CA ARG A 89 -1.84 -7.28 -3.08
C ARG A 89 -1.68 -6.18 -4.13
N GLU A 90 -2.78 -5.70 -4.71
CA GLU A 90 -2.77 -4.62 -5.70
C GLU A 90 -2.16 -3.32 -5.13
N ARG A 91 -2.52 -2.97 -3.89
CA ARG A 91 -1.94 -1.81 -3.20
C ARG A 91 -0.45 -2.01 -2.91
N GLY A 92 -0.02 -3.21 -2.57
CA GLY A 92 1.40 -3.56 -2.45
C GLY A 92 2.16 -3.35 -3.76
N LEU A 93 1.59 -3.76 -4.90
CA LEU A 93 2.17 -3.53 -6.23
C LEU A 93 2.18 -2.04 -6.60
N ALA A 94 1.14 -1.29 -6.25
CA ALA A 94 1.08 0.16 -6.45
C ALA A 94 2.15 0.89 -5.64
N GLN A 95 2.36 0.50 -4.38
CA GLN A 95 3.44 1.01 -3.55
C GLN A 95 4.81 0.73 -4.16
N LYS A 96 5.08 -0.50 -4.62
CA LYS A 96 6.35 -0.85 -5.26
C LYS A 96 6.63 -0.01 -6.51
N ARG A 97 5.58 0.25 -7.31
CA ARG A 97 5.67 1.16 -8.46
C ARG A 97 5.97 2.61 -8.05
N ALA A 98 5.37 3.08 -6.97
CA ALA A 98 5.64 4.42 -6.43
C ALA A 98 7.06 4.54 -5.88
N GLU A 99 7.58 3.52 -5.19
CA GLU A 99 8.97 3.44 -4.69
C GLU A 99 9.96 3.53 -5.86
N ALA A 100 9.77 2.71 -6.90
CA ALA A 100 10.59 2.74 -8.10
C ALA A 100 10.56 4.10 -8.83
N LEU A 101 9.40 4.76 -8.86
CA LEU A 101 9.29 6.11 -9.39
C LEU A 101 10.08 7.11 -8.54
N ALA A 102 9.97 7.05 -7.21
CA ALA A 102 10.67 7.94 -6.31
C ALA A 102 12.19 7.80 -6.41
N GLU A 103 12.69 6.57 -6.57
CA GLU A 103 14.10 6.29 -6.82
C GLU A 103 14.59 6.94 -8.12
N ARG A 104 13.88 6.73 -9.24
CA ARG A 104 14.22 7.40 -10.52
C ARG A 104 14.24 8.92 -10.40
N ARG A 105 13.28 9.51 -9.65
CA ARG A 105 13.28 10.96 -9.42
C ARG A 105 14.42 11.43 -8.53
N ALA A 106 14.90 10.59 -7.62
CA ALA A 106 16.06 10.91 -6.80
C ALA A 106 17.32 10.94 -7.66
N ASP A 107 17.47 10.00 -8.59
CA ASP A 107 18.57 10.00 -9.57
C ASP A 107 18.54 11.24 -10.45
N ASP A 108 17.37 11.56 -11.02
CA ASP A 108 17.20 12.78 -11.83
C ASP A 108 17.61 14.02 -11.05
N HIS A 109 17.16 14.14 -9.79
CA HIS A 109 17.46 15.28 -8.95
C HIS A 109 18.95 15.38 -8.59
N ARG A 110 19.61 14.24 -8.31
CA ARG A 110 21.06 14.19 -8.05
C ARG A 110 21.84 14.67 -9.26
N ARG A 111 21.57 14.10 -10.44
CA ARG A 111 22.26 14.51 -11.69
C ARG A 111 22.07 15.99 -12.00
N ASP A 112 20.87 16.51 -11.76
CA ASP A 112 20.58 17.94 -11.93
C ASP A 112 21.35 18.82 -10.95
N ALA A 113 21.53 18.37 -9.70
CA ALA A 113 22.30 19.08 -8.69
C ALA A 113 23.79 19.04 -9.02
N ASP A 114 24.33 17.85 -9.34
CA ASP A 114 25.74 17.67 -9.74
C ASP A 114 26.09 18.57 -10.94
N LYS A 115 25.20 18.62 -11.94
CA LYS A 115 25.37 19.49 -13.10
C LYS A 115 25.40 20.98 -12.74
N ARG A 116 24.55 21.41 -11.79
CA ARG A 116 24.56 22.82 -11.33
C ARG A 116 25.85 23.13 -10.59
N ASP A 117 26.26 22.26 -9.68
CA ASP A 117 27.51 22.42 -8.93
C ASP A 117 28.73 22.51 -9.85
N ASP A 118 28.77 21.68 -10.91
CA ASP A 118 29.86 21.72 -11.90
C ASP A 118 29.85 23.01 -12.74
N LEU A 119 28.66 23.51 -13.12
CA LEU A 119 28.55 24.81 -13.80
C LEU A 119 28.98 25.97 -12.89
N ASP A 120 28.54 25.97 -11.63
CA ASP A 120 28.92 27.00 -10.65
C ASP A 120 30.44 27.01 -10.41
N ARG A 121 31.08 25.84 -10.41
CA ARG A 121 32.55 25.72 -10.34
C ARG A 121 33.23 26.29 -11.58
N LEU A 122 32.73 25.99 -12.77
CA LEU A 122 33.28 26.51 -14.03
C LEU A 122 33.13 28.04 -14.11
N ASP A 123 31.98 28.58 -13.72
CA ASP A 123 31.73 30.01 -13.66
C ASP A 123 32.67 30.69 -12.65
N GLY A 124 32.88 30.06 -11.49
CA GLY A 124 33.86 30.52 -10.51
C GLY A 124 35.31 30.51 -11.02
N LEU A 125 35.68 29.56 -11.88
CA LEU A 125 36.99 29.53 -12.54
C LEU A 125 37.10 30.63 -13.61
N ALA A 126 36.07 30.80 -14.45
CA ALA A 126 36.02 31.83 -15.48
C ALA A 126 36.12 33.24 -14.87
N ALA A 127 35.45 33.49 -13.75
CA ALA A 127 35.51 34.76 -13.02
C ALA A 127 36.89 35.05 -12.39
N ARG A 128 37.73 34.02 -12.18
CA ARG A 128 39.09 34.16 -11.63
C ARG A 128 40.17 34.30 -12.70
N LEU A 129 39.88 34.04 -13.97
CA LEU A 129 40.81 34.37 -15.05
C LEU A 129 40.92 35.91 -15.11
N PRO A 130 42.11 36.50 -14.91
CA PRO A 130 42.29 37.93 -15.14
C PRO A 130 41.95 38.20 -16.61
N ALA A 131 41.21 39.30 -16.87
CA ALA A 131 40.90 39.76 -18.21
C ALA A 131 42.21 39.83 -19.02
N ARG A 132 42.45 38.81 -19.84
CA ARG A 132 43.57 38.82 -20.78
C ARG A 132 43.25 39.95 -21.76
N PRO A 133 44.09 40.99 -21.88
CA PRO A 133 43.91 41.97 -22.94
C PRO A 133 43.91 41.22 -24.27
N ASP A 134 42.98 41.59 -25.15
CA ASP A 134 42.76 41.02 -26.48
C ASP A 134 44.06 40.52 -27.11
N ALA A 135 44.19 39.19 -27.20
CA ALA A 135 45.11 38.60 -28.14
C ALA A 135 44.42 38.64 -29.52
N SER A 136 44.31 39.84 -30.09
CA SER A 136 44.06 39.99 -31.53
C SER A 136 45.20 39.28 -32.26
N LEU A 137 44.87 38.21 -32.97
CA LEU A 137 45.81 37.49 -33.83
C LEU A 137 46.27 38.42 -34.97
N PRO A 138 47.57 38.41 -35.33
CA PRO A 138 48.13 39.16 -36.47
C PRO A 138 47.69 38.61 -37.83
#